data_AF-A0A645HXL7-F1
#
_entry.id   AF-A0A645HXL7-F1
#
_cell.length_a   1.000
_cell.length_b   1.000
_cell.length_c   1.000
_cell.angle_alpha   90.00
_cell.angle_beta   90.00
_cell.angle_gamma   90.00
#
_symmetry.space_group_name_H-M   'P 1'
#
loop_
_entity.id
_entity.type
_entity.pdbx_description
1 polymer ?
#
loop_
_entity_poly.entity_id
_entity_poly.type
_entity_poly.pdbx_seq_one_letter_code
_entity_poly.pdbx_strand_id
1 'polypeptide(L)'
;MFKRFVGATEFLHNEERWCLWLKGVSPAILKKVPPVMDAIAAVRQMRESSDREATKKLAQTPTLFGEIRQPDTQYVIIPRHSSQNRKYIPIGFVSPEIICGDANLLMPNVTLFHFGY
;
A
#
# COMPACT_ATOMS: atom_id res chain seq x y z
N MET A 1 -12.84 4.38 1.98
CA MET A 1 -12.15 3.89 3.20
C MET A 1 -11.46 2.57 2.92
N PHE A 2 -12.18 1.56 2.44
CA PHE A 2 -11.55 0.35 1.89
C PHE A 2 -11.02 0.64 0.48
N LYS A 3 -9.79 0.20 0.22
CA LYS A 3 -9.19 0.18 -1.11
C LYS A 3 -8.55 -1.20 -1.36
N ARG A 4 -8.51 -1.61 -2.63
CA ARG A 4 -7.73 -2.79 -3.03
C ARG A 4 -6.28 -2.54 -2.68
N PHE A 5 -5.61 -3.55 -2.16
CA PHE A 5 -4.20 -3.53 -1.84
C PHE A 5 -3.51 -4.61 -2.65
N VAL A 6 -2.39 -4.27 -3.28
CA VAL A 6 -1.66 -5.22 -4.13
C VAL A 6 -0.20 -5.28 -3.69
N GLY A 7 0.22 -6.44 -3.20
CA GLY A 7 1.62 -6.81 -3.01
C GLY A 7 2.15 -7.59 -4.22
N ALA A 8 3.39 -8.07 -4.14
CA ALA A 8 3.99 -8.87 -5.21
C ALA A 8 3.19 -10.16 -5.45
N THR A 9 2.84 -10.89 -4.39
CA THR A 9 2.07 -12.14 -4.47
C THR A 9 0.70 -11.90 -5.08
N GLU A 10 -0.04 -10.91 -4.57
CA GLU A 10 -1.39 -10.60 -5.04
C GLU A 10 -1.39 -10.20 -6.52
N PHE A 11 -0.37 -9.45 -6.96
CA PHE A 11 -0.21 -9.12 -8.38
C PHE A 11 0.12 -10.36 -9.24
N LEU A 12 1.04 -11.20 -8.77
CA LEU A 12 1.54 -12.35 -9.54
C LEU A 12 0.54 -13.50 -9.65
N HIS A 13 -0.35 -13.65 -8.67
CA HIS A 13 -1.34 -14.74 -8.61
C HIS A 13 -2.78 -14.25 -8.79
N ASN A 14 -2.98 -12.96 -9.07
CA ASN A 14 -4.30 -12.34 -9.24
C ASN A 14 -5.21 -12.55 -8.02
N GLU A 15 -4.64 -12.45 -6.81
CA GLU A 15 -5.37 -12.58 -5.55
C GLU A 15 -5.95 -11.24 -5.11
N GLU A 16 -7.09 -11.28 -4.44
CA GLU A 16 -7.74 -10.08 -3.92
C GLU A 16 -7.36 -9.83 -2.46
N ARG A 17 -6.82 -8.64 -2.19
CA ARG A 17 -6.55 -8.16 -0.85
C ARG A 17 -7.01 -6.72 -0.70
N TRP A 18 -7.39 -6.37 0.52
CA TRP A 18 -7.97 -5.07 0.86
C TRP A 18 -7.23 -4.45 2.04
N CYS A 19 -7.20 -3.12 2.09
CA CYS A 19 -6.69 -2.38 3.22
C CYS A 19 -7.62 -1.23 3.62
N LEU A 20 -7.49 -0.79 4.87
CA LEU A 20 -8.05 0.47 5.35
C LEU A 20 -7.13 1.62 4.93
N TRP A 21 -7.52 2.34 3.88
CA TRP A 21 -6.84 3.55 3.43
C TRP A 21 -7.55 4.77 4.03
N LEU A 22 -7.02 5.28 5.14
CA LEU A 22 -7.66 6.35 5.93
C LEU A 22 -7.09 7.76 5.63
N LYS A 23 -6.17 7.89 4.67
CA LYS A 23 -5.66 9.19 4.22
C LYS A 23 -6.82 10.05 3.72
N GLY A 24 -7.04 11.21 4.37
CA GLY A 24 -8.12 12.13 4.03
C GLY A 24 -9.51 11.76 4.57
N VAL A 25 -9.64 10.71 5.37
CA VAL A 25 -10.93 10.36 6.00
C VAL A 25 -11.16 11.23 7.24
N SER A 26 -12.34 11.86 7.34
CA SER A 26 -12.70 12.70 8.48
C SER A 26 -12.72 11.89 9.79
N PRO A 27 -12.13 12.41 10.89
CA PRO A 27 -12.21 11.78 12.21
C PRO A 27 -13.64 11.52 12.69
N ALA A 28 -14.60 12.34 12.26
CA ALA A 28 -16.01 12.16 12.62
C ALA A 28 -16.62 10.88 12.03
N ILE A 29 -16.13 10.43 10.87
CA ILE A 29 -16.54 9.16 10.26
C ILE A 29 -15.89 8.00 11.00
N LEU A 30 -14.59 8.10 11.30
CA LEU A 30 -13.84 7.04 11.99
C LEU A 30 -14.44 6.70 13.35
N LYS A 31 -14.82 7.73 14.13
CA LYS A 31 -15.48 7.56 15.44
C LYS A 31 -16.81 6.80 15.38
N LYS A 32 -17.48 6.80 14.24
CA LYS A 32 -18.76 6.08 14.04
C LYS A 32 -18.56 4.60 13.73
N VAL A 33 -17.32 4.14 13.53
CA VAL A 33 -17.01 2.75 13.16
C VAL A 33 -16.07 2.16 14.22
N PRO A 34 -16.62 1.59 15.32
CA PRO A 34 -15.81 1.07 16.43
C PRO A 34 -14.72 0.08 16.01
N PRO A 35 -14.96 -0.90 15.12
CA PRO A 35 -13.90 -1.82 14.69
C PRO A 35 -12.71 -1.14 14.01
N VAL A 36 -12.93 -0.02 13.32
CA VAL A 36 -11.84 0.75 12.70
C VAL A 36 -11.05 1.51 13.77
N MET A 37 -11.73 2.05 14.79
CA MET A 37 -11.06 2.69 15.92
C MET A 37 -10.21 1.71 16.72
N ASP A 38 -10.71 0.48 16.92
CA ASP A 38 -9.96 -0.59 17.60
C ASP A 38 -8.71 -0.96 16.80
N ALA A 39 -8.82 -1.09 15.48
CA ALA A 39 -7.68 -1.33 14.60
C ALA A 39 -6.66 -0.19 14.64
N ILE A 40 -7.11 1.07 14.66
CA ILE A 40 -6.23 2.25 14.78
C ILE A 40 -5.50 2.23 16.14
N ALA A 41 -6.19 1.89 17.23
CA ALA A 41 -5.60 1.79 18.56
C ALA A 41 -4.55 0.68 18.63
N ALA A 42 -4.83 -0.50 18.05
CA ALA A 42 -3.87 -1.60 17.97
C ALA A 42 -2.62 -1.23 17.16
N VAL A 43 -2.77 -0.53 16.03
CA VAL A 43 -1.65 -0.02 15.23
C VAL A 43 -0.81 0.97 16.03
N ARG A 44 -1.46 1.88 16.78
CA ARG A 44 -0.77 2.84 17.65
C ARG A 44 0.06 2.10 18.71
N GLN A 45 -0.55 1.18 19.45
CA GLN A 45 0.12 0.42 20.50
C GLN A 45 1.33 -0.35 19.96
N MET A 46 1.16 -1.06 18.84
CA MET A 46 2.25 -1.79 18.18
C MET A 46 3.42 -0.87 17.77
N ARG A 47 3.12 0.34 17.29
CA ARG A 47 4.14 1.31 16.90
C ARG A 47 4.86 1.91 18.11
N GLU A 48 4.14 2.21 19.20
CA GLU A 48 4.70 2.73 20.45
C GLU A 48 5.65 1.71 21.11
N SER A 49 5.34 0.41 21.00
CA SER A 49 6.18 -0.67 21.53
C SER A 49 7.38 -1.05 20.66
N SER A 50 7.58 -0.42 19.49
CA SER A 50 8.68 -0.75 18.58
C SER A 50 10.00 -0.19 19.06
N ASP A 51 11.12 -0.93 18.96
CA ASP A 51 12.44 -0.41 19.31
C ASP A 51 12.97 0.67 18.35
N ARG A 52 12.42 0.75 17.14
CA ARG A 52 12.85 1.71 16.13
C ARG A 52 12.20 3.06 16.38
N GLU A 53 13.00 4.09 16.69
CA GLU A 53 12.53 5.46 16.95
C GLU A 53 11.65 6.03 15.82
N ALA A 54 11.98 5.74 14.56
CA ALA A 54 11.14 6.14 13.43
C ALA A 54 9.74 5.49 13.47
N THR A 55 9.63 4.23 13.88
CA THR A 55 8.34 3.55 14.06
C THR A 55 7.55 4.14 15.24
N LYS A 56 8.21 4.42 16.38
CA LYS A 56 7.56 5.08 17.53
C LYS A 56 6.96 6.43 17.14
N LYS A 57 7.67 7.25 16.37
CA LYS A 57 7.15 8.53 15.86
C LYS A 57 5.89 8.35 15.02
N LEU A 58 5.79 7.28 14.23
CA LEU A 58 4.61 6.96 13.43
C LEU A 58 3.38 6.58 14.28
N ALA A 59 3.53 6.32 15.58
CA ALA A 59 2.39 6.12 16.47
C ALA A 59 1.54 7.38 16.64
N GLN A 60 2.10 8.57 16.40
CA GLN A 60 1.37 9.85 16.43
C GLN A 60 0.40 9.98 15.25
N THR A 61 0.63 9.23 14.16
CA THR A 61 -0.22 9.19 12.97
C THR A 61 -0.65 7.76 12.65
N PRO A 62 -1.42 7.10 13.53
CA PRO A 62 -1.74 5.67 13.41
C PRO A 62 -2.74 5.36 12.31
N THR A 63 -3.45 6.37 11.80
CA THR A 63 -4.37 6.26 10.66
C THR A 63 -3.67 6.21 9.31
N LEU A 64 -2.39 6.60 9.26
CA LEU A 64 -1.60 6.64 8.03
C LEU A 64 -0.65 5.45 7.97
N PHE A 65 -0.38 4.99 6.76
CA PHE A 65 0.72 4.05 6.52
C PHE A 65 2.05 4.73 6.83
N GLY A 66 3.04 3.95 7.30
CA GLY A 66 4.34 4.49 7.69
C GLY A 66 5.08 5.16 6.54
N GLU A 67 4.91 4.63 5.33
CA GLU A 67 5.41 5.20 4.09
C GLU A 67 4.28 5.22 3.06
N ILE A 68 3.90 6.41 2.62
CA ILE A 68 2.87 6.60 1.60
C ILE A 68 3.55 7.03 0.31
N ARG A 69 3.64 6.10 -0.64
CA ARG A 69 4.22 6.33 -1.98
C ARG A 69 3.19 6.25 -3.10
N GLN A 70 1.91 6.08 -2.74
CA GLN A 70 0.82 5.93 -3.70
C GLN A 70 0.71 7.18 -4.60
N PRO A 71 0.78 7.03 -5.93
CA PRO A 71 0.58 8.13 -6.87
C PRO A 71 -0.91 8.42 -7.08
N ASP A 72 -1.22 9.63 -7.53
CA ASP A 72 -2.59 10.05 -7.89
C ASP A 72 -2.94 9.72 -9.35
N THR A 73 -1.98 9.20 -10.12
CA THR A 73 -2.13 8.79 -11.52
C THR A 73 -1.98 7.28 -11.68
N GLN A 74 -2.41 6.76 -12.83
CA GLN A 74 -2.07 5.40 -13.24
C GLN A 74 -0.55 5.18 -13.16
N TYR A 75 -0.17 3.99 -12.74
CA TYR A 75 1.23 3.62 -12.52
C TYR A 75 1.50 2.21 -13.02
N VAL A 76 2.79 1.91 -13.19
CA VAL A 76 3.27 0.56 -13.47
C VAL A 76 3.74 -0.07 -12.18
N ILE A 77 3.27 -1.29 -11.92
CA ILE A 77 3.70 -2.12 -10.82
C ILE A 77 4.81 -3.06 -11.30
N ILE A 78 5.86 -3.18 -10.48
CA ILE A 78 7.00 -4.07 -10.72
C ILE A 78 7.26 -4.85 -9.43
N PRO A 79 6.92 -6.14 -9.35
CA PRO A 79 7.17 -6.97 -8.17
C PRO A 79 8.66 -7.03 -7.83
N ARG A 80 9.01 -6.79 -6.55
CA ARG A 80 10.40 -6.92 -6.08
C ARG A 80 10.84 -8.37 -5.95
N HIS A 81 9.88 -9.27 -5.77
CA HIS A 81 10.11 -10.69 -5.61
C HIS A 81 9.28 -11.46 -6.65
N SER A 82 9.96 -12.22 -7.49
CA SER A 82 9.35 -13.12 -8.48
C SER A 82 10.21 -14.36 -8.63
N SER A 83 9.61 -15.47 -9.07
CA SER A 83 10.37 -16.69 -9.38
C SER A 83 11.45 -16.42 -10.44
N GLN A 84 12.65 -16.93 -10.18
CA GLN A 84 13.79 -16.93 -11.10
C GLN A 84 13.55 -17.74 -12.38
N ASN A 85 12.53 -18.61 -12.40
CA ASN A 85 12.19 -19.43 -13.57
C ASN A 85 11.50 -18.62 -14.68
N ARG A 86 11.09 -17.37 -14.41
CA ARG A 86 10.43 -16.51 -15.40
C ARG A 86 11.47 -15.80 -16.25
N LYS A 87 11.33 -15.88 -17.57
CA LYS A 87 12.20 -15.18 -18.53
C LYS A 87 12.13 -13.65 -18.38
N TYR A 88 10.97 -13.12 -17.97
CA TYR A 88 10.75 -11.70 -17.72
C TYR A 88 10.01 -11.51 -16.40
N ILE A 89 10.29 -10.39 -15.72
CA ILE A 89 9.53 -9.98 -14.53
C ILE A 89 8.15 -9.52 -15.00
N PRO A 90 7.05 -10.09 -14.47
CA PRO A 90 5.71 -9.62 -14.80
C PRO A 90 5.54 -8.19 -14.28
N ILE A 91 5.21 -7.28 -15.17
CA ILE A 91 4.90 -5.87 -14.87
C ILE A 91 3.54 -5.53 -15.47
N GLY A 92 2.87 -4.52 -14.94
CA GLY A 92 1.53 -4.17 -15.43
C GLY A 92 1.08 -2.78 -15.04
N PHE A 93 0.08 -2.29 -15.75
CA PHE A 93 -0.57 -1.04 -15.41
C PHE A 93 -1.60 -1.24 -14.29
N VAL A 94 -1.62 -0.31 -13.34
CA VAL A 94 -2.52 -0.36 -12.18
C VAL A 94 -3.15 1.02 -11.97
N SER A 95 -4.43 1.01 -11.62
CA SER A 95 -5.21 2.22 -11.31
C SER A 95 -4.71 2.88 -10.01
N PRO A 96 -4.71 4.22 -9.91
CA PRO A 96 -4.36 4.94 -8.67
C PRO A 96 -5.29 4.60 -7.48
N GLU A 97 -6.45 3.99 -7.74
CA GLU A 97 -7.37 3.53 -6.69
C GLU A 97 -6.90 2.27 -5.96
N ILE A 98 -5.95 1.52 -6.53
CA ILE A 98 -5.37 0.32 -5.94
C ILE A 98 -4.08 0.72 -5.21
N ILE A 99 -3.99 0.42 -3.93
CA ILE A 99 -2.84 0.77 -3.09
C ILE A 99 -1.70 -0.20 -3.35
N CYS A 100 -0.54 0.34 -3.74
CA CYS A 100 0.67 -0.44 -3.99
C CYS A 100 1.42 -0.73 -2.67
N GLY A 101 1.65 -2.01 -2.38
CA GLY A 101 2.51 -2.44 -1.27
C GLY A 101 4.00 -2.22 -1.55
N ASP A 102 4.81 -2.22 -0.49
CA ASP A 102 6.27 -2.05 -0.51
C ASP A 102 7.05 -3.24 -1.11
N ALA A 103 6.37 -4.39 -1.24
CA ALA A 103 6.83 -5.55 -1.97
C ALA A 103 6.92 -5.32 -3.49
N ASN A 104 6.51 -4.14 -3.97
CA ASN A 104 6.60 -3.72 -5.37
C ASN A 104 7.40 -2.42 -5.48
N LEU A 105 7.99 -2.20 -6.65
CA LEU A 105 8.33 -0.87 -7.14
C LEU A 105 7.13 -0.33 -7.91
N LEU A 106 6.95 0.99 -7.86
CA LEU A 106 5.92 1.69 -8.62
C LEU A 106 6.57 2.77 -9.47
N MET A 107 6.09 2.90 -10.71
CA MET A 107 6.54 3.92 -11.65
C MET A 107 5.31 4.71 -12.12
N PRO A 108 5.13 5.98 -11.70
CA PRO A 108 4.03 6.82 -12.17
C PRO A 108 4.35 7.45 -13.54
N ASN A 109 3.34 8.05 -14.19
CA ASN A 109 3.49 8.83 -15.43
C ASN A 109 4.15 8.06 -16.59
N VAL A 110 3.82 6.78 -16.71
CA VAL A 110 4.47 5.90 -17.69
C VAL A 110 3.78 5.94 -19.03
N THR A 111 4.51 6.34 -20.07
CA THR A 111 4.13 6.15 -21.48
C THR A 111 4.52 4.76 -21.97
N LEU A 112 3.84 4.27 -23.03
CA LEU A 112 4.16 2.99 -23.69
C LEU A 112 5.63 2.85 -24.11
N PHE A 113 6.31 3.98 -24.39
CA PHE A 113 7.74 4.01 -24.68
C PHE A 113 8.61 3.34 -23.60
N HIS A 114 8.22 3.42 -22.32
CA HIS A 114 8.98 2.80 -21.23
C HIS A 114 8.78 1.28 -21.12
N PHE A 115 7.84 0.70 -21.88
CA PHE A 115 7.61 -0.75 -21.93
C PHE A 115 8.38 -1.44 -23.06
N GLY A 116 9.02 -0.68 -23.97
CA GLY A 116 9.59 -1.23 -25.20
C GLY A 116 11.10 -1.02 -25.33
N TYR A 117 11.87 -2.02 -24.89
CA TYR A 117 13.03 -2.58 -25.59
C TYR A 117 13.32 -4.00 -25.09
#